data_AF-A0A828SV05-F1
#
_entry.id   AF-A0A828SV05-F1
#
_cell.length_a   1.000
_cell.length_b   1.000
_cell.length_c   1.000
_cell.angle_alpha   90.00
_cell.angle_beta   90.00
_cell.angle_gamma   90.00
#
_symmetry.space_group_name_H-M   'P 1'
#
loop_
_entity.id
_entity.type
_entity.pdbx_description
1 polymer ?
#
loop_
_entity_poly.entity_id
_entity_poly.type
_entity_poly.pdbx_seq_one_letter_code
_entity_poly.pdbx_strand_id
1 'polypeptide(L)'
;MKCPRCGTESRIRANDEFCHKCGHPLKIVAKDGESTDLKSFFLDVDSGIMLINGKEVNNVTAFSFKFDSGKYGLCITREEPYKAIVPLSI
;
A
#
# COMPACT_ATOMS: atom_id res chain seq x y z
N MET A 1 14.44 16.34 16.84
CA MET A 1 14.43 15.25 15.84
C MET A 1 14.93 15.80 14.51
N LYS A 2 15.58 14.98 13.69
CA LYS A 2 16.25 15.40 12.44
C LYS A 2 15.54 14.77 11.25
N CYS A 3 15.33 15.54 10.18
CA CYS A 3 14.83 14.98 8.93
C CYS A 3 15.88 14.00 8.35
N PRO A 4 15.52 12.73 8.09
CA PRO A 4 16.47 11.73 7.61
C PRO A 4 16.98 12.02 6.20
N ARG A 5 16.25 12.84 5.42
CA ARG A 5 16.63 13.20 4.04
C ARG A 5 17.48 14.46 3.95
N CYS A 6 16.99 15.59 4.46
CA CYS A 6 17.65 16.89 4.28
C CYS A 6 18.43 17.36 5.52
N GLY A 7 18.41 16.58 6.60
CA GLY A 7 19.16 16.86 7.83
C GLY A 7 18.68 18.07 8.63
N THR A 8 17.55 18.68 8.27
CA THR A 8 17.00 19.83 9.02
C THR A 8 16.46 19.39 10.38
N GLU A 9 16.71 20.18 11.42
CA GLU A 9 16.26 19.92 12.79
C GLU A 9 15.32 21.02 13.31
N SER A 10 15.49 22.24 12.82
CA SER A 10 14.68 23.39 13.18
C SER A 10 13.21 23.13 12.84
N ARG A 11 12.28 23.52 13.72
CA ARG A 11 10.83 23.44 13.48
C ARG A 11 10.32 22.03 13.13
N ILE A 12 11.00 20.96 13.58
CA ILE A 12 10.44 19.61 13.53
C ILE A 12 9.95 19.20 14.92
N ARG A 13 8.64 19.06 15.06
CA ARG A 13 7.94 18.64 16.28
C ARG A 13 7.66 17.13 16.25
N ALA A 14 7.49 16.53 17.43
CA ALA A 14 7.29 15.09 17.59
C ALA A 14 6.07 14.52 16.81
N ASN A 15 5.09 15.36 16.49
CA ASN A 15 3.86 15.00 15.76
C ASN A 15 3.89 15.41 14.28
N ASP A 16 4.96 16.02 13.79
CA ASP A 16 5.04 16.38 12.38
C ASP A 16 5.18 15.11 11.53
N GLU A 17 4.27 14.92 10.58
CA GLU A 17 4.29 13.78 9.65
C GLU A 17 5.32 13.98 8.53
N PHE A 18 5.52 15.22 8.08
CA PHE A 18 6.40 15.57 6.97
C PHE A 18 7.36 16.71 7.33
N CYS A 19 8.55 16.69 6.72
CA CYS A 19 9.54 17.74 6.89
C CYS A 19 9.07 19.04 6.22
N HIS A 20 8.90 20.10 6.99
CA HIS A 20 8.49 21.41 6.47
C HIS A 20 9.45 22.00 5.39
N LYS A 21 10.73 21.59 5.37
CA LYS A 21 11.72 22.11 4.41
C LYS A 21 11.71 21.36 3.08
N CYS A 22 11.56 20.04 3.10
CA CYS A 22 11.75 19.20 1.90
C CYS A 22 10.59 18.25 1.58
N GLY A 23 9.53 18.25 2.39
CA GLY A 23 8.35 17.40 2.22
C GLY A 23 8.55 15.92 2.55
N HIS A 24 9.75 15.50 2.97
CA HIS A 24 10.02 14.08 3.25
C HIS A 24 9.30 13.60 4.52
N PRO A 25 8.62 12.42 4.51
CA PRO A 25 7.98 11.87 5.70
C PRO A 25 9.00 11.65 6.82
N LEU A 26 8.65 12.11 8.03
CA LEU A 26 9.54 12.06 9.21
C LEU A 26 9.40 10.75 9.97
N LYS A 27 8.28 10.05 9.77
CA LYS A 27 8.02 8.71 10.27
C LYS A 27 7.61 7.85 9.09
N ILE A 28 8.48 6.94 8.68
CA ILE A 28 8.12 5.86 7.77
C ILE A 28 7.62 4.74 8.68
N VAL A 29 6.31 4.70 8.91
CA VAL A 29 5.68 3.57 9.57
C VAL A 29 5.17 2.68 8.44
N ALA A 30 5.78 1.51 8.28
CA ALA A 30 5.18 0.47 7.45
C ALA A 30 3.82 0.14 8.07
N LYS A 31 2.72 0.51 7.39
CA LYS A 31 1.36 0.08 7.76
C LYS A 31 1.10 -1.34 7.24
N ASP A 32 2.11 -2.20 7.31
CA ASP A 32 1.96 -3.58 6.92
C ASP A 32 1.39 -4.30 8.13
N GLY A 33 0.09 -4.59 8.14
CA GLY A 33 -0.44 -5.49 9.17
C GLY A 33 -1.89 -5.37 9.64
N GLU A 34 -2.75 -4.56 9.03
CA GLU A 34 -4.19 -4.76 9.30
C GLU A 34 -4.68 -6.02 8.58
N SER A 35 -4.54 -7.16 9.26
CA SER A 35 -5.20 -8.40 8.86
C SER A 35 -6.69 -8.23 9.08
N THR A 36 -7.44 -8.18 7.99
CA THR A 36 -8.90 -8.20 8.02
C THR A 36 -9.40 -9.64 7.89
N ASP A 37 -10.48 -9.98 8.59
CA ASP A 37 -11.08 -11.31 8.50
C ASP A 37 -11.50 -11.61 7.05
N LEU A 38 -11.07 -12.77 6.54
CA LEU A 38 -11.50 -13.28 5.24
C LEU A 38 -12.86 -13.98 5.39
N LYS A 39 -13.91 -13.36 4.84
CA LYS A 39 -15.28 -13.88 4.81
C LYS A 39 -15.64 -14.49 3.48
N SER A 40 -15.19 -13.89 2.37
CA SER A 40 -15.40 -14.42 1.02
C SER A 40 -14.27 -14.06 0.06
N PHE A 41 -14.04 -14.96 -0.89
CA PHE A 41 -13.12 -14.80 -2.01
C PHE A 41 -13.83 -15.27 -3.28
N PHE A 42 -13.84 -14.42 -4.31
CA PHE A 42 -14.42 -14.72 -5.62
C PHE A 42 -13.45 -14.26 -6.70
N LEU A 43 -13.21 -15.13 -7.68
CA LEU A 43 -12.39 -14.86 -8.86
C LEU A 43 -13.19 -15.27 -10.09
N ASP A 44 -13.52 -14.29 -10.93
CA ASP A 44 -14.06 -14.51 -12.26
C ASP A 44 -12.93 -14.32 -13.29
N VAL A 45 -12.53 -15.42 -13.91
CA VAL A 45 -11.40 -15.46 -14.84
C VAL A 45 -11.77 -14.82 -16.19
N ASP A 46 -13.02 -14.95 -16.61
CA ASP A 46 -13.45 -14.47 -17.92
C ASP A 46 -13.54 -12.93 -17.95
N SER A 47 -14.00 -12.34 -16.85
CA SER A 47 -14.05 -10.88 -16.69
C SER A 47 -12.81 -10.27 -16.05
N GLY A 48 -11.94 -11.09 -15.45
CA GLY A 48 -10.75 -10.62 -14.72
C GLY A 48 -11.07 -9.95 -13.38
N ILE A 49 -12.25 -10.20 -12.81
CA ILE A 49 -12.72 -9.58 -11.57
C ILE A 49 -12.33 -10.44 -10.36
N MET A 50 -11.68 -9.82 -9.36
CA MET A 50 -11.45 -10.41 -8.05
C MET A 50 -12.21 -9.63 -6.97
N LEU A 51 -13.02 -10.33 -6.17
CA LEU A 51 -13.71 -9.76 -5.01
C LEU A 51 -13.18 -10.39 -3.71
N ILE A 52 -12.86 -9.54 -2.73
CA ILE A 52 -12.55 -9.94 -1.36
C ILE A 52 -13.58 -9.31 -0.44
N ASN A 53 -14.31 -10.13 0.32
CA ASN A 53 -15.40 -9.67 1.19
C ASN A 53 -16.44 -8.80 0.45
N GLY A 54 -16.73 -9.15 -0.81
CA GLY A 54 -17.67 -8.44 -1.68
C GLY A 54 -17.16 -7.11 -2.26
N LYS A 55 -15.88 -6.76 -2.03
CA LYS A 55 -15.26 -5.57 -2.62
C LYS A 55 -14.30 -5.97 -3.73
N GLU A 56 -14.43 -5.30 -4.87
CA GLU A 56 -13.51 -5.49 -5.98
C GLU A 56 -12.11 -5.00 -5.64
N VAL A 57 -11.12 -5.78 -6.09
CA VAL A 57 -9.71 -5.52 -5.85
C VAL A 57 -8.99 -5.42 -7.19
N ASN A 58 -8.46 -4.22 -7.46
CA ASN A 58 -7.76 -3.90 -8.70
C ASN A 58 -6.24 -4.11 -8.59
N ASN A 59 -5.58 -4.16 -9.76
CA ASN A 59 -4.12 -4.26 -9.90
C ASN A 59 -3.49 -5.44 -9.15
N VAL A 60 -4.20 -6.57 -9.04
CA VAL A 60 -3.67 -7.80 -8.44
C VAL A 60 -2.71 -8.47 -9.44
N THR A 61 -1.48 -8.73 -9.00
CA THR A 61 -0.46 -9.39 -9.85
C THR A 61 -0.15 -10.82 -9.40
N ALA A 62 -0.39 -11.13 -8.13
CA ALA A 62 -0.31 -12.47 -7.59
C ALA A 62 -1.26 -12.62 -6.40
N PHE A 63 -1.68 -13.86 -6.12
CA PHE A 63 -2.34 -14.20 -4.87
C PHE A 63 -1.95 -15.59 -4.41
N SER A 64 -2.01 -15.83 -3.10
CA SER A 64 -1.86 -17.15 -2.50
C SER A 64 -3.06 -17.44 -1.59
N PHE A 65 -3.64 -18.61 -1.77
CA PHE A 65 -4.77 -19.09 -0.99
C PHE A 65 -4.32 -20.32 -0.21
N LYS A 66 -4.25 -20.22 1.12
CA LYS A 66 -3.73 -21.27 2.00
C LYS A 66 -4.82 -21.74 2.94
N PHE A 67 -4.97 -23.06 3.05
CA PHE A 67 -5.73 -23.66 4.16
C PHE A 67 -4.75 -24.17 5.21
N ASP A 68 -4.89 -23.68 6.43
CA ASP A 68 -4.02 -24.05 7.56
C ASP A 68 -4.85 -24.10 8.84
N SER A 69 -4.72 -25.20 9.59
CA SER A 69 -5.34 -25.36 10.91
C SER A 69 -6.85 -25.03 10.94
N GLY A 70 -7.58 -25.44 9.90
CA GLY A 70 -9.03 -25.23 9.81
C GLY A 70 -9.45 -23.85 9.30
N LYS A 71 -8.51 -22.99 8.90
CA LYS A 71 -8.78 -21.62 8.42
C LYS A 71 -8.19 -21.39 7.04
N TYR A 72 -8.92 -20.65 6.22
CA TYR A 72 -8.41 -20.12 4.97
C TYR A 72 -7.74 -18.76 5.20
N GLY A 73 -6.57 -18.57 4.58
CA GLY A 73 -5.87 -17.30 4.46
C GLY A 73 -5.72 -16.94 2.99
N LEU A 74 -5.93 -15.67 2.67
CA LEU A 74 -5.70 -15.10 1.34
C LEU A 74 -4.68 -13.99 1.47
N CYS A 75 -3.56 -14.11 0.76
CA CYS A 75 -2.61 -13.03 0.59
C CYS A 75 -2.63 -12.60 -0.88
N ILE A 76 -2.55 -11.30 -1.12
CA ILE A 76 -2.53 -10.71 -2.45
C ILE A 76 -1.36 -9.77 -2.59
N THR A 77 -0.79 -9.72 -3.79
CA THR A 77 0.20 -8.73 -4.19
C THR A 77 -0.46 -7.79 -5.18
N ARG A 78 -0.32 -6.48 -4.92
CA ARG A 78 -0.86 -5.43 -5.78
C ARG A 78 0.26 -4.53 -6.28
N GLU A 79 0.10 -4.00 -7.48
CA GLU A 79 0.95 -2.92 -7.99
C GLU A 79 0.25 -1.57 -7.84
N GLU A 80 1.02 -0.56 -7.42
CA GLU A 80 0.61 0.84 -7.46
C GLU A 80 1.40 1.53 -8.58
N PRO A 81 0.81 1.70 -9.78
CA PRO A 81 1.52 2.29 -10.89
C PRO A 81 1.69 3.80 -10.70
N TYR A 82 2.94 4.25 -10.69
CA TYR A 82 3.28 5.67 -10.79
C TYR A 82 3.79 5.98 -12.20
N LYS A 83 3.15 6.93 -12.88
CA LYS A 83 3.57 7.39 -14.20
C LYS A 83 4.03 8.84 -14.11
N ALA A 84 5.26 9.12 -14.56
CA ALA A 84 5.73 10.48 -14.76
C ALA A 84 5.19 10.99 -16.11
N ILE A 85 4.61 12.18 -16.11
CA ILE A 85 4.27 12.90 -17.34
C ILE A 85 5.49 13.75 -17.70
N VAL A 86 6.19 13.40 -18.79
CA VAL A 86 7.25 14.26 -19.34
C VAL A 86 6.57 15.25 -20.29
N PRO A 87 6.60 16.56 -20.03
CA PRO A 87 6.11 17.54 -20.99
C PRO A 87 6.96 17.44 -22.25
N LEU A 88 6.34 17.28 -23.41
CA LEU A 88 7.05 17.44 -24.68
C LEU A 88 7.55 18.89 -24.72
N SER A 89 8.87 19.06 -24.61
CA SER A 89 9.51 20.35 -24.90
C SER A 89 9.31 20.61 -26.39
N ILE A 90 8.42 21.56 -26.71
CA ILE A 90 8.29 22.15 -28.05
C ILE A 90 9.33 23.27 -28.17
#